data_AF-A0A0R1S5W8-F1
#
_entry.id   AF-A0A0R1S5W8-F1
#
_cell.length_a   1.000
_cell.length_b   1.000
_cell.length_c   1.000
_cell.angle_alpha   90.00
_cell.angle_beta   90.00
_cell.angle_gamma   90.00
#
_symmetry.space_group_name_H-M   'P 1'
#
loop_
_entity.id
_entity.type
_entity.pdbx_description
1 polymer ?
#
loop_
_entity_poly.entity_id
_entity_poly.type
_entity_poly.pdbx_seq_one_letter_code
_entity_poly.pdbx_strand_id
1 'polypeptide(L)'
;MNLDELNESSMKILTYSGKAKKLLTGVLDKLSTNHPDKESIHDQLLSADHWLKKAHQEQNKVIANVETLQYSVLFTHAQDTLMNTETVQFLVRRFIPIYFNKH
;
A
#
# COMPACT_ATOMS: atom_id res chain seq x y z
N MET A 1 24.26 1.52 2.40
CA MET A 1 23.45 0.67 1.50
C MET A 1 24.08 0.69 0.11
N ASN A 2 24.33 -0.47 -0.51
CA ASN A 2 24.80 -0.57 -1.90
C ASN A 2 23.64 -0.64 -2.91
N LEU A 3 23.96 -0.63 -4.22
CA LEU A 3 22.94 -0.61 -5.28
C LEU A 3 22.07 -1.89 -5.30
N ASP A 4 22.64 -3.05 -5.03
CA ASP A 4 21.90 -4.32 -5.03
C ASP A 4 20.92 -4.37 -3.85
N GLU A 5 21.35 -3.94 -2.66
CA GLU A 5 20.49 -3.80 -1.48
C GLU A 5 19.36 -2.79 -1.69
N LEU A 6 19.65 -1.68 -2.39
CA LEU A 6 18.64 -0.69 -2.77
C LEU A 6 17.62 -1.29 -3.74
N ASN A 7 18.08 -2.02 -4.75
CA ASN A 7 17.21 -2.68 -5.73
C ASN A 7 16.34 -3.75 -5.07
N GLU A 8 16.91 -4.56 -4.18
CA GLU A 8 16.16 -5.56 -3.43
C GLU A 8 15.07 -4.91 -2.56
N SER A 9 15.43 -3.85 -1.81
CA SER A 9 14.49 -3.10 -0.99
C SER A 9 13.39 -2.48 -1.85
N SER A 10 13.74 -1.91 -3.01
CA SER A 10 12.78 -1.33 -3.96
C SER A 10 11.80 -2.37 -4.50
N MET A 11 12.28 -3.56 -4.87
CA MET A 11 11.43 -4.66 -5.33
C MET A 11 10.50 -5.18 -4.24
N LYS A 12 10.96 -5.23 -2.98
CA LYS A 12 10.10 -5.56 -1.83
C LYS A 12 9.02 -4.51 -1.62
N ILE A 13 9.36 -3.23 -1.65
CA ILE A 13 8.39 -2.12 -1.55
C ILE A 13 7.33 -2.25 -2.64
N LEU A 14 7.73 -2.45 -3.91
CA LEU A 14 6.80 -2.64 -5.04
C LEU A 14 5.88 -3.84 -4.81
N THR A 15 6.45 -4.98 -4.40
CA THR A 15 5.69 -6.21 -4.18
C THR A 15 4.67 -6.05 -3.06
N TYR A 16 5.07 -5.46 -1.92
CA TYR A 16 4.19 -5.27 -0.78
C TYR A 16 3.10 -4.23 -1.06
N SER A 17 3.47 -3.12 -1.71
CA SER A 17 2.51 -2.09 -2.13
C SER A 17 1.50 -2.66 -3.15
N GLY A 18 1.96 -3.46 -4.12
CA GLY A 18 1.08 -4.13 -5.08
C GLY A 18 0.09 -5.10 -4.42
N LYS A 19 0.51 -5.85 -3.40
CA LYS A 19 -0.39 -6.71 -2.60
C LYS A 19 -1.45 -5.89 -1.86
N ALA A 20 -1.05 -4.80 -1.21
CA ALA A 20 -1.98 -3.90 -0.54
C ALA A 20 -2.97 -3.29 -1.54
N LYS A 21 -2.48 -2.77 -2.67
CA LYS A 21 -3.31 -2.15 -3.72
C LYS A 21 -4.35 -3.13 -4.26
N LYS A 22 -3.98 -4.38 -4.52
CA LYS A 22 -4.93 -5.43 -4.96
C LYS A 22 -6.05 -5.66 -3.94
N LEU A 23 -5.73 -5.70 -2.64
CA LEU A 23 -6.72 -5.87 -1.58
C LEU A 23 -7.66 -4.66 -1.49
N LEU A 24 -7.11 -3.45 -1.58
CA LEU A 24 -7.88 -2.19 -1.55
C LEU A 24 -8.82 -2.05 -2.75
N THR A 25 -8.35 -2.41 -3.95
CA THR A 25 -9.22 -2.49 -5.13
C THR A 25 -10.33 -3.52 -4.91
N GLY A 26 -10.02 -4.70 -4.35
CA GLY A 26 -11.03 -5.69 -4.03
C GLY A 26 -12.10 -5.21 -3.02
N VAL A 27 -11.72 -4.32 -2.09
CA VAL A 27 -12.69 -3.65 -1.20
C VAL A 27 -13.60 -2.70 -1.98
N LEU A 28 -13.05 -1.90 -2.90
CA LEU A 28 -13.85 -1.02 -3.76
C LEU A 28 -14.82 -1.80 -4.65
N ASP A 29 -14.37 -2.93 -5.21
CA ASP A 29 -15.21 -3.81 -6.02
C ASP A 29 -16.38 -4.35 -5.20
N LYS A 30 -16.14 -4.76 -3.94
CA LYS A 30 -17.19 -5.23 -3.03
C LYS A 30 -18.17 -4.13 -2.65
N LEU A 31 -17.68 -2.93 -2.32
CA LEU A 31 -18.54 -1.77 -2.05
C LEU A 31 -19.41 -1.40 -3.24
N SER A 32 -19.01 -1.77 -4.46
CA SER A 32 -19.80 -1.52 -5.69
C SER A 32 -20.93 -2.55 -5.90
N THR A 33 -21.04 -3.58 -5.06
CA THR A 33 -22.12 -4.58 -5.10
C THR A 33 -23.34 -4.15 -4.29
N ASN A 34 -24.49 -4.79 -4.51
CA ASN A 34 -25.74 -4.49 -3.77
C ASN A 34 -25.72 -4.98 -2.30
N HIS A 35 -24.91 -6.00 -2.02
CA HIS A 35 -24.83 -6.63 -0.69
C HIS A 35 -23.36 -6.83 -0.30
N PRO A 36 -22.63 -5.74 0.02
CA PRO A 36 -21.23 -5.84 0.39
C PRO A 36 -21.05 -6.62 1.68
N ASP A 37 -20.21 -7.66 1.61
CA ASP A 37 -19.77 -8.45 2.74
C ASP A 37 -18.82 -7.64 3.64
N LYS A 38 -19.36 -7.19 4.78
CA LYS A 38 -18.64 -6.34 5.76
C LYS A 38 -17.46 -7.04 6.41
N GLU A 39 -17.57 -8.34 6.70
CA GLU A 39 -16.49 -9.12 7.32
C GLU A 39 -15.33 -9.27 6.35
N SER A 40 -15.64 -9.66 5.11
CA SER A 40 -14.62 -9.77 4.08
C SER A 40 -13.95 -8.43 3.72
N ILE A 41 -14.70 -7.32 3.76
CA ILE A 41 -14.13 -5.97 3.61
C ILE A 41 -13.16 -5.68 4.76
N HIS A 42 -13.55 -5.97 6.01
CA HIS A 42 -12.71 -5.75 7.18
C HIS A 42 -11.39 -6.53 7.10
N ASP A 43 -11.45 -7.82 6.78
CA ASP A 43 -10.28 -8.69 6.67
C ASP A 43 -9.30 -8.23 5.57
N GLN A 44 -9.84 -7.78 4.43
CA GLN A 44 -9.01 -7.23 3.37
C GLN A 44 -8.32 -5.92 3.77
N LEU A 45 -8.99 -5.06 4.55
CA LEU A 45 -8.37 -3.83 5.05
C LEU A 45 -7.27 -4.11 6.05
N LEU A 46 -7.47 -5.05 6.98
CA LEU A 46 -6.44 -5.49 7.92
C LEU A 46 -5.23 -6.08 7.17
N SER A 47 -5.50 -6.91 6.17
CA SER A 47 -4.45 -7.49 5.33
C SER A 47 -3.71 -6.43 4.52
N ALA A 48 -4.41 -5.43 3.96
CA ALA A 48 -3.79 -4.34 3.22
C ALA A 48 -2.89 -3.48 4.13
N ASP A 49 -3.35 -3.19 5.35
CA ASP A 49 -2.60 -2.47 6.37
C ASP A 49 -1.29 -3.18 6.74
N HIS A 50 -1.35 -4.50 6.93
CA HIS A 50 -0.18 -5.33 7.18
C HIS A 50 0.86 -5.24 6.04
N TRP A 51 0.41 -5.31 4.78
CA TRP A 51 1.32 -5.21 3.65
C TRP A 51 1.92 -3.80 3.49
N LEU A 52 1.13 -2.75 3.72
CA LEU A 52 1.64 -1.36 3.73
C LEU A 52 2.67 -1.17 4.84
N LYS A 53 2.42 -1.69 6.04
CA LYS A 53 3.38 -1.65 7.14
C LYS A 53 4.71 -2.31 6.77
N LYS A 54 4.69 -3.45 6.07
CA LYS A 54 5.90 -4.08 5.55
C LYS A 54 6.60 -3.23 4.49
N ALA A 55 5.86 -2.59 3.59
CA ALA A 55 6.42 -1.68 2.61
C ALA A 55 7.13 -0.47 3.27
N HIS A 56 6.50 0.16 4.27
CA HIS A 56 7.13 1.23 5.05
C HIS A 56 8.37 0.78 5.80
N GLN A 57 8.37 -0.43 6.34
CA GLN A 57 9.55 -0.97 7.01
C GLN A 57 10.75 -1.05 6.05
N GLU A 58 10.54 -1.47 4.81
CA GLU A 58 11.61 -1.45 3.79
C GLU A 58 11.97 -0.01 3.38
N GLN A 59 10.99 0.87 3.18
CA GLN A 59 11.23 2.29 2.86
C GLN A 59 12.07 2.98 3.95
N ASN A 60 11.77 2.74 5.23
CA ASN A 60 12.48 3.32 6.37
C ASN A 60 13.95 2.87 6.42
N LYS A 61 14.26 1.61 6.07
CA LYS A 61 15.65 1.14 5.96
C LYS A 61 16.42 1.92 4.91
N VAL A 62 15.79 2.21 3.77
CA VAL A 62 16.42 2.98 2.70
C VAL A 62 16.59 4.45 3.12
N ILE A 63 15.54 5.08 3.66
CA ILE A 63 15.58 6.48 4.10
C ILE A 63 16.66 6.72 5.17
N ALA A 64 16.88 5.77 6.08
CA ALA A 64 17.95 5.85 7.08
C ALA A 64 19.37 5.98 6.47
N ASN A 65 19.54 5.66 5.18
CA ASN A 65 20.79 5.75 4.44
C ASN A 65 20.78 6.86 3.37
N VAL A 66 19.75 7.73 3.34
CA VAL A 66 19.45 8.63 2.20
C VAL A 66 20.60 9.58 1.83
N GLU A 67 21.38 10.05 2.80
CA GLU A 67 22.50 10.98 2.55
C GLU A 67 23.63 10.36 1.73
N THR A 68 23.71 9.03 1.70
CA THR A 68 24.76 8.27 1.00
C THR A 68 24.25 7.54 -0.24
N LEU A 69 22.94 7.66 -0.51
CA LEU A 69 22.29 6.93 -1.59
C LEU A 69 22.42 7.69 -2.91
N GLN A 70 22.80 6.96 -3.96
CA GLN A 70 22.71 7.46 -5.31
C GLN A 70 21.24 7.45 -5.77
N TYR A 71 20.91 8.37 -6.66
CA TYR A 71 19.61 8.41 -7.30
C TYR A 71 19.32 7.08 -8.02
N SER A 72 18.12 6.53 -7.83
CA SER A 72 17.66 5.29 -8.47
C SER A 72 16.23 5.45 -8.94
N VAL A 73 16.02 5.32 -10.25
CA VAL A 73 14.68 5.36 -10.87
C VAL A 73 13.78 4.26 -10.31
N LEU A 74 14.34 3.08 -10.05
CA LEU A 74 13.57 1.96 -9.49
C LEU A 74 13.11 2.28 -8.06
N PHE A 75 13.97 2.88 -7.24
CA PHE A 75 13.58 3.27 -5.89
C PHE A 75 12.54 4.38 -5.89
N THR A 76 12.70 5.40 -6.74
CA THR A 76 11.68 6.45 -6.92
C THR A 76 10.33 5.84 -7.32
N HIS A 77 10.30 4.94 -8.29
CA HIS A 77 9.07 4.25 -8.70
C HIS A 77 8.45 3.43 -7.56
N ALA A 78 9.29 2.77 -6.76
CA ALA A 78 8.84 2.02 -5.58
C ALA A 78 8.20 2.94 -4.53
N GLN A 79 8.81 4.09 -4.25
CA GLN A 79 8.26 5.10 -3.35
C GLN A 79 6.93 5.65 -3.88
N ASP A 80 6.85 6.03 -5.16
CA ASP A 80 5.62 6.53 -5.77
C ASP A 80 4.48 5.50 -5.66
N THR A 81 4.78 4.22 -5.89
CA THR A 81 3.81 3.14 -5.79
C THR A 81 3.29 2.96 -4.36
N LEU A 82 4.18 3.04 -3.36
CA LEU A 82 3.81 2.97 -1.94
C LEU A 82 2.89 4.14 -1.56
N MET A 83 3.34 5.38 -1.80
CA MET A 83 2.58 6.57 -1.42
C MET A 83 1.23 6.67 -2.16
N ASN A 84 1.18 6.26 -3.43
CA ASN A 84 -0.08 6.14 -4.18
C ASN A 84 -1.03 5.13 -3.52
N THR A 85 -0.50 3.99 -3.08
CA THR A 85 -1.32 2.94 -2.44
C THR A 85 -1.83 3.37 -1.07
N GLU A 86 -1.05 4.10 -0.28
CA GLU A 86 -1.51 4.72 0.97
C GLU A 86 -2.63 5.72 0.73
N THR A 87 -2.49 6.55 -0.31
CA THR A 87 -3.55 7.50 -0.69
C THR A 87 -4.85 6.75 -1.03
N VAL A 88 -4.77 5.65 -1.76
CA VAL A 88 -5.92 4.77 -2.02
C VAL A 88 -6.49 4.21 -0.70
N GLN A 89 -5.64 3.73 0.22
CA GLN A 89 -6.09 3.21 1.52
C GLN A 89 -6.87 4.26 2.30
N PHE A 90 -6.34 5.49 2.38
CA PHE A 90 -6.98 6.61 3.05
C PHE A 90 -8.39 6.87 2.48
N LEU A 91 -8.51 6.94 1.15
CA LEU A 91 -9.79 7.16 0.47
C LEU A 91 -10.77 6.01 0.71
N VAL A 92 -10.33 4.75 0.55
CA VAL A 92 -11.15 3.55 0.79
C VAL A 92 -11.70 3.54 2.21
N ARG A 93 -10.84 3.79 3.22
CA ARG A 93 -11.25 3.86 4.63
C ARG A 93 -12.31 4.94 4.86
N ARG A 94 -12.28 6.05 4.10
CA ARG A 94 -13.29 7.11 4.20
C ARG A 94 -14.58 6.79 3.46
N PHE A 95 -14.52 6.03 2.36
CA PHE A 95 -15.69 5.62 1.59
C PHE A 95 -16.56 4.59 2.30
N ILE A 96 -15.97 3.65 3.05
CA ILE A 96 -16.71 2.62 3.79
C ILE A 96 -17.82 3.19 4.68
N PRO A 97 -17.55 4.12 5.63
CA PRO A 97 -18.60 4.68 6.46
C PRO A 97 -19.58 5.52 5.64
N ILE A 98 -19.15 6.19 4.56
CA ILE A 98 -20.06 6.95 3.68
C ILE A 98 -21.05 6.00 3.00
N TYR A 99 -20.59 4.84 2.54
CA TYR A 99 -21.44 3.84 1.91
C TYR A 99 -22.44 3.24 2.91
N PHE A 100 -21.98 2.82 4.09
CA PHE A 100 -22.85 2.16 5.08
C PHE A 100 -23.71 3.09 5.93
N ASN A 101 -23.37 4.38 6.03
CA ASN A 101 -24.15 5.38 6.76
C ASN A 101 -25.09 6.18 5.85
N LYS A 102 -25.24 5.80 4.57
CA LYS A 102 -26.33 6.31 3.73
C LYS A 102 -27.65 5.79 4.29
N HIS A 103 -28.26 6.59 5.15
CA HIS A 103 -29.66 6.54 5.52
C HIS A 103 -30.52 7.03 4.35
#